data_AF-A0A924HL47-F1
#
_entry.id   AF-A0A924HL47-F1
#
_cell.length_a   1.000
_cell.length_b   1.000
_cell.length_c   1.000
_cell.angle_alpha   90.00
_cell.angle_beta   90.00
_cell.angle_gamma   90.00
#
_symmetry.space_group_name_H-M   'P 1'
#
loop_
_entity.id
_entity.type
_entity.pdbx_description
1 polymer ?
#
loop_
_entity_poly.entity_id
_entity_poly.type
_entity_poly.pdbx_seq_one_letter_code
_entity_poly.pdbx_strand_id
1 'polypeptide(L)'
;MIWAGTILIGQEKTDRQKAMGFSLIFANIPFARILTASFGGGDEVWGLNLLLKNHPLAWTIGLLSILLITIIPLYKACKLIENKRKIGWFLLFFMLPTFIDLLLILGVMNTLLEKGILSDYWILGSPILVTVWTIFVAGLFLCTKNNIYKLNYK
;
A
#
# COMPACT_ATOMS: atom_id res chain seq x y z
N MET A 1 5.31 1.35 8.84
CA MET A 1 6.01 0.65 7.73
C MET A 1 6.58 1.60 6.69
N ILE A 2 5.81 2.58 6.20
CA ILE A 2 6.27 3.53 5.17
C ILE A 2 7.62 4.20 5.47
N TRP A 3 7.82 4.69 6.71
CA TRP A 3 9.08 5.32 7.13
C TRP A 3 10.26 4.35 7.23
N ALA A 4 10.02 3.09 7.61
CA ALA A 4 11.06 2.06 7.58
C ALA A 4 11.52 1.80 6.14
N GLY A 5 10.56 1.78 5.19
CA GLY A 5 10.85 1.76 3.76
C GLY A 5 11.70 2.95 3.32
N THR A 6 11.35 4.16 3.77
CA THR A 6 12.11 5.39 3.49
C THR A 6 13.56 5.35 3.97
N ILE A 7 13.83 4.74 5.14
CA ILE A 7 15.19 4.57 5.67
C ILE A 7 15.99 3.58 4.81
N LEU A 8 15.35 2.53 4.31
CA LEU A 8 15.97 1.49 3.48
C LEU A 8 16.34 1.95 2.06
N ILE A 9 15.81 3.09 1.60
CA ILE A 9 16.14 3.72 0.31
C ILE A 9 17.36 4.68 0.41
N GLY A 10 18.04 4.74 1.57
CA GLY A 10 19.22 5.59 1.76
C GLY A 10 20.36 5.36 0.74
N GLN A 11 21.21 6.38 0.56
CA GLN A 11 22.27 6.36 -0.47
C GLN A 11 23.27 5.21 -0.29
N GLU A 12 23.59 4.85 0.95
CA GLU A 12 24.57 3.81 1.30
C GLU A 12 23.98 2.38 1.30
N LYS A 13 22.73 2.20 0.86
CA LYS A 13 22.04 0.90 0.91
C LYS A 13 22.21 0.11 -0.39
N THR A 14 22.23 -1.22 -0.26
CA THR A 14 22.29 -2.15 -1.40
C THR A 14 21.04 -2.09 -2.26
N ASP A 15 21.13 -2.49 -3.54
CA ASP A 15 19.98 -2.50 -4.45
C ASP A 15 18.81 -3.34 -3.92
N ARG A 16 19.11 -4.45 -3.22
CA ARG A 16 18.08 -5.28 -2.56
C ARG A 16 17.36 -4.52 -1.45
N GLN A 17 18.09 -3.76 -0.63
CA GLN A 17 17.50 -2.94 0.43
C GLN A 17 16.67 -1.79 -0.15
N LYS A 18 17.14 -1.15 -1.24
CA LYS A 18 16.39 -0.11 -1.94
C LYS A 18 15.09 -0.64 -2.53
N ALA A 19 15.12 -1.81 -3.18
CA ALA A 19 13.93 -2.46 -3.73
C ALA A 19 12.92 -2.87 -2.64
N MET A 20 13.42 -3.42 -1.53
CA MET A 20 12.58 -3.74 -0.36
C MET A 20 11.98 -2.47 0.26
N GLY A 21 12.79 -1.42 0.42
CA GLY A 21 12.34 -0.13 0.95
C GLY A 21 11.27 0.51 0.07
N PHE A 22 11.46 0.48 -1.24
CA PHE A 22 10.46 0.93 -2.22
C PHE A 22 9.16 0.15 -2.07
N SER A 23 9.24 -1.18 -2.01
CA SER A 23 8.08 -2.05 -1.80
C SER A 23 7.32 -1.72 -0.51
N LEU A 24 8.04 -1.47 0.59
CA LEU A 24 7.45 -1.12 1.89
C LEU A 24 6.72 0.23 1.88
N ILE A 25 7.19 1.20 1.08
CA ILE A 25 6.48 2.48 0.92
C ILE A 25 5.13 2.25 0.25
N PHE A 26 5.11 1.56 -0.90
CA PHE A 26 3.88 1.34 -1.67
C PHE A 26 2.96 0.27 -1.08
N ALA A 27 3.48 -0.64 -0.25
CA ALA A 27 2.66 -1.61 0.50
C ALA A 27 1.64 -0.95 1.45
N ASN A 28 1.84 0.32 1.82
CA ASN A 28 0.87 1.08 2.61
C ASN A 28 -0.27 1.68 1.77
N ILE A 29 -0.26 1.44 0.44
CA ILE A 29 -1.23 1.94 -0.54
C ILE A 29 -1.48 3.45 -0.36
N PRO A 30 -0.42 4.28 -0.43
CA PRO A 30 -0.52 5.70 -0.08
C PRO A 30 -1.52 6.47 -0.96
N PHE A 31 -1.71 6.07 -2.22
CA PHE A 31 -2.72 6.67 -3.09
C PHE A 31 -4.15 6.44 -2.58
N ALA A 32 -4.49 5.21 -2.18
CA ALA A 32 -5.81 4.91 -1.62
C ALA A 32 -6.07 5.76 -0.38
N ARG A 33 -5.10 5.85 0.54
CA ARG A 33 -5.22 6.66 1.76
C ARG A 33 -5.47 8.14 1.47
N ILE A 34 -4.71 8.72 0.52
CA ILE A 34 -4.91 10.12 0.11
C ILE A 34 -6.30 10.27 -0.53
N LEU A 35 -6.69 9.37 -1.43
CA LEU A 35 -7.96 9.43 -2.15
C LEU A 35 -9.16 9.34 -1.21
N THR A 36 -9.18 8.36 -0.29
CA THR A 36 -10.27 8.19 0.69
C THR A 36 -10.36 9.38 1.63
N ALA A 37 -9.22 9.91 2.09
CA ALA A 37 -9.20 11.11 2.92
C ALA A 37 -9.66 12.35 2.16
N SER A 38 -9.35 12.50 0.87
CA SER A 38 -9.85 13.60 0.05
C SER A 38 -11.38 13.58 -0.08
N PHE A 39 -12.01 12.40 -0.10
CA PHE A 39 -13.46 12.25 -0.09
C PHE A 39 -14.10 12.32 1.32
N GLY A 40 -13.32 12.65 2.36
CA GLY A 40 -13.84 12.78 3.72
C GLY A 40 -14.04 11.46 4.46
N GLY A 41 -13.43 10.37 3.96
CA GLY A 41 -13.48 9.03 4.55
C GLY A 41 -12.10 8.44 4.82
N GLY A 42 -12.05 7.11 4.92
CA GLY A 42 -10.85 6.37 5.30
C GLY A 42 -10.65 6.26 6.83
N ASP A 43 -9.78 5.35 7.23
CA ASP A 43 -9.60 4.98 8.64
C ASP A 43 -9.11 6.16 9.49
N GLU A 44 -8.25 7.01 8.95
CA GLU A 44 -7.70 8.16 9.65
C GLU A 44 -8.77 9.24 9.92
N VAL A 45 -9.59 9.57 8.91
CA VAL A 45 -10.66 10.55 9.06
C VAL A 45 -11.77 10.00 9.96
N TRP A 46 -12.10 8.71 9.82
CA TRP A 46 -13.08 8.05 10.68
C TRP A 46 -12.62 8.04 12.15
N GLY A 47 -11.37 7.66 12.41
CA GLY A 47 -10.79 7.64 13.75
C GLY A 47 -10.75 9.03 14.39
N LEU A 48 -10.35 10.06 13.63
CA LEU A 48 -10.37 11.45 14.10
C LEU A 48 -11.79 11.95 14.36
N ASN A 49 -12.75 11.55 13.53
CA ASN A 49 -14.15 11.95 13.70
C ASN A 49 -14.75 11.35 14.98
N LEU A 50 -14.37 10.12 15.33
CA LEU A 50 -14.79 9.49 16.59
C LEU A 50 -14.27 10.25 17.82
N LEU A 51 -13.06 10.80 17.74
CA LEU A 51 -12.42 11.55 18.84
C LEU A 51 -12.91 13.00 18.94
N LEU A 52 -12.94 13.72 17.82
CA LEU A 52 -13.26 15.15 17.78
C LEU A 52 -14.76 15.43 17.74
N LYS A 53 -15.58 14.44 17.37
CA LYS A 53 -17.04 14.56 17.12
C LYS A 53 -17.38 15.73 16.17
N ASN A 54 -16.43 16.09 15.30
CA ASN A 54 -16.55 17.19 14.37
C ASN A 54 -15.91 16.76 13.05
N HIS A 55 -16.77 16.41 12.09
CA HIS A 55 -16.35 15.81 10.81
C HIS A 55 -15.53 16.78 9.93
N PRO A 56 -15.91 18.06 9.73
CA PRO A 56 -15.07 19.01 8.99
C PRO A 56 -13.66 19.18 9.55
N LEU A 57 -13.51 19.24 10.88
CA LEU A 57 -12.20 19.34 11.53
C LEU A 57 -11.41 18.03 11.39
N ALA A 58 -12.05 16.88 11.61
CA ALA A 58 -11.43 15.58 11.46
C ALA A 58 -10.95 15.33 10.02
N TRP A 59 -11.74 15.74 9.02
CA TRP A 59 -11.39 15.66 7.62
C TRP A 59 -10.15 16.50 7.30
N THR A 60 -10.15 17.77 7.70
CA THR A 60 -9.04 18.70 7.44
C THR A 60 -7.75 18.19 8.07
N ILE A 61 -7.80 17.79 9.35
CA ILE A 61 -6.63 17.30 10.09
C ILE A 61 -6.15 15.96 9.52
N GLY A 62 -7.07 15.05 9.20
CA GLY A 62 -6.76 13.74 8.64
C GLY A 62 -6.06 13.84 7.30
N LEU A 63 -6.62 14.62 6.37
CA LEU A 63 -6.03 14.84 5.06
C LEU A 63 -4.65 15.51 5.15
N LEU A 64 -4.51 16.57 5.95
CA LEU A 64 -3.22 17.24 6.14
C LEU A 64 -2.17 16.31 6.74
N SER A 65 -2.55 15.49 7.72
CA SER A 65 -1.64 14.54 8.37
C SER A 65 -1.15 13.49 7.38
N ILE A 66 -2.05 12.91 6.57
CA ILE A 66 -1.68 11.92 5.55
C ILE A 66 -0.73 12.54 4.53
N LEU A 67 -1.01 13.73 4.03
CA LEU A 67 -0.14 14.42 3.06
C LEU A 67 1.25 14.69 3.65
N LEU A 68 1.33 15.22 4.88
CA LEU A 68 2.59 15.50 5.56
C LEU A 68 3.42 14.24 5.80
N ILE A 69 2.78 13.13 6.17
CA ILE A 69 3.44 11.86 6.45
C ILE A 69 3.93 11.18 5.16
N THR A 70 3.18 11.31 4.06
CA THR A 70 3.45 10.57 2.81
C THR A 70 4.34 11.32 1.84
N ILE A 71 4.40 12.66 1.89
CA ILE A 71 5.15 13.47 0.91
C ILE A 71 6.65 13.13 0.87
N ILE A 72 7.29 12.98 2.03
CA ILE A 72 8.74 12.68 2.12
C ILE A 72 9.05 11.27 1.58
N PRO A 73 8.37 10.19 2.02
CA PRO A 73 8.52 8.86 1.44
C PRO A 73 8.30 8.83 -0.08
N LEU A 74 7.23 9.46 -0.57
CA LEU A 74 6.89 9.49 -1.99
C LEU A 74 7.93 10.24 -2.82
N TYR A 75 8.43 11.37 -2.31
CA TYR A 75 9.51 12.12 -2.96
C TYR A 75 10.78 11.26 -3.09
N LYS A 76 11.20 10.58 -2.02
CA LYS A 76 12.36 9.70 -2.04
C LYS A 76 12.18 8.50 -2.97
N ALA A 77 10.98 7.91 -2.99
CA ALA A 77 10.64 6.82 -3.91
C ALA A 77 10.68 7.26 -5.39
N CYS A 78 10.18 8.46 -5.71
CA CYS A 78 10.24 9.01 -7.07
C CYS A 78 11.68 9.30 -7.51
N LYS A 79 12.53 9.81 -6.59
CA LYS A 79 13.94 10.09 -6.87
C LYS A 79 14.77 8.82 -7.10
N LEU A 80 14.37 7.68 -6.53
CA LEU A 80 15.04 6.39 -6.72
C LEU A 80 14.93 5.87 -8.16
N ILE A 81 13.94 6.31 -8.93
CA ILE A 81 13.70 5.81 -10.30
C ILE A 81 14.58 6.59 -11.28
N GLU A 82 15.64 5.94 -11.77
CA GLU A 82 16.62 6.55 -12.70
C GLU A 82 16.19 6.51 -14.18
N ASN A 83 15.03 5.92 -14.50
CA ASN A 83 14.54 5.75 -15.87
C ASN A 83 14.09 7.08 -16.51
N LYS A 84 14.29 7.26 -17.83
CA LYS A 84 13.77 8.40 -18.61
C LYS A 84 12.24 8.59 -18.46
N ARG A 85 11.49 7.50 -18.24
CA ARG A 85 10.04 7.52 -17.95
C ARG A 85 9.71 7.45 -16.46
N LYS A 86 10.54 8.04 -15.59
CA LYS A 86 10.41 7.95 -14.11
C LYS A 86 9.01 8.26 -13.60
N ILE A 87 8.36 9.30 -14.14
CA ILE A 87 7.03 9.74 -13.68
C ILE A 87 5.98 8.68 -13.99
N GLY A 88 6.02 8.08 -15.19
CA GLY A 88 5.09 7.01 -15.56
C GLY A 88 5.23 5.77 -14.68
N TRP A 89 6.46 5.33 -14.42
CA TRP A 89 6.70 4.22 -13.50
C TRP A 89 6.29 4.53 -12.07
N PHE A 90 6.60 5.73 -11.58
CA PHE A 90 6.16 6.18 -10.26
C PHE A 90 4.63 6.17 -10.14
N LEU A 91 3.93 6.78 -11.10
CA LEU A 91 2.47 6.83 -11.11
C LEU A 91 1.85 5.43 -11.21
N LEU A 92 2.46 4.54 -11.99
CA LEU A 92 2.05 3.14 -12.04
C LEU A 92 2.16 2.49 -10.66
N PHE A 93 3.32 2.52 -10.01
CA PHE A 93 3.48 1.93 -8.66
C PHE A 93 2.65 2.63 -7.58
N PHE A 94 2.35 3.91 -7.77
CA PHE A 94 1.53 4.68 -6.85
C PHE A 94 0.05 4.31 -6.94
N MET A 95 -0.50 4.16 -8.14
CA MET A 95 -1.93 3.91 -8.36
C MET A 95 -2.28 2.43 -8.47
N LEU A 96 -1.40 1.60 -9.03
CA LEU A 96 -1.67 0.19 -9.31
C LEU A 96 -2.09 -0.61 -8.07
N PRO A 97 -1.44 -0.47 -6.89
CA PRO A 97 -1.87 -1.17 -5.68
C PRO A 97 -3.32 -0.85 -5.30
N THR A 98 -3.75 0.40 -5.48
CA THR A 98 -5.13 0.81 -5.22
C THR A 98 -6.11 0.15 -6.19
N PHE A 99 -5.79 0.08 -7.47
CA PHE A 99 -6.66 -0.60 -8.43
C PHE A 99 -6.74 -2.11 -8.19
N ILE A 100 -5.63 -2.73 -7.79
CA ILE A 100 -5.62 -4.14 -7.37
C ILE A 100 -6.54 -4.33 -6.16
N ASP A 101 -6.41 -3.48 -5.14
CA ASP A 101 -7.26 -3.53 -3.95
C ASP A 101 -8.76 -3.36 -4.29
N LEU A 102 -9.12 -2.33 -5.07
CA LEU A 102 -10.50 -2.08 -5.47
C LEU A 102 -11.11 -3.22 -6.29
N LEU A 103 -10.40 -3.71 -7.31
CA LEU A 103 -10.97 -4.70 -8.23
C LEU A 103 -10.94 -6.11 -7.63
N LEU A 104 -9.82 -6.48 -7.03
CA LEU A 104 -9.60 -7.86 -6.60
C LEU A 104 -10.09 -8.07 -5.17
N ILE A 105 -9.74 -7.20 -4.24
CA ILE A 105 -10.11 -7.39 -2.84
C ILE A 105 -11.57 -6.94 -2.64
N LEU A 106 -11.88 -5.68 -2.93
CA LEU A 106 -13.24 -5.16 -2.73
C LEU A 106 -14.25 -5.68 -3.76
N GLY A 107 -13.83 -5.91 -5.00
CA GLY A 107 -14.69 -6.48 -6.02
C GLY A 107 -14.83 -7.99 -5.87
N VAL A 108 -13.77 -8.74 -6.19
CA VAL A 108 -13.85 -10.22 -6.25
C VAL A 108 -13.96 -10.84 -4.86
N MET A 109 -13.02 -10.57 -3.95
CA MET A 109 -12.96 -11.28 -2.66
C MET A 109 -14.17 -10.97 -1.79
N ASN A 110 -14.60 -9.71 -1.67
CA ASN A 110 -15.80 -9.38 -0.90
C ASN A 110 -17.06 -10.00 -1.51
N THR A 111 -17.24 -10.00 -2.83
CA THR A 111 -18.40 -10.68 -3.45
C THR A 111 -18.37 -12.20 -3.21
N LEU A 112 -17.20 -12.83 -3.15
CA LEU A 112 -17.08 -14.24 -2.77
C LEU A 112 -17.49 -14.46 -1.30
N LEU A 113 -17.07 -13.57 -0.40
CA LEU A 113 -17.45 -13.61 1.02
C LEU A 113 -18.95 -13.40 1.22
N GLU A 114 -19.56 -12.45 0.51
CA GLU A 114 -21.01 -12.21 0.55
C GLU A 114 -21.82 -13.43 0.08
N LYS A 115 -21.26 -14.24 -0.83
CA LYS A 115 -21.85 -15.50 -1.28
C LYS A 115 -21.61 -16.68 -0.32
N GLY A 116 -20.96 -16.44 0.82
CA GLY A 116 -20.63 -17.47 1.80
C GLY A 116 -19.45 -18.36 1.42
N ILE A 117 -18.65 -17.98 0.42
CA ILE A 117 -17.51 -18.79 -0.02
C ILE A 117 -16.33 -18.52 0.91
N LEU A 118 -15.94 -19.52 1.70
CA LEU A 118 -14.83 -19.43 2.67
C LEU A 118 -14.96 -18.23 3.62
N SER A 119 -16.20 -17.89 3.98
CA SER A 119 -16.54 -16.76 4.84
C SER A 119 -16.39 -17.05 6.33
N ASP A 120 -16.20 -18.31 6.71
CA ASP A 120 -16.02 -18.70 8.10
C ASP A 120 -14.81 -17.98 8.70
N TYR A 121 -15.03 -17.37 9.87
CA TYR A 121 -13.99 -16.67 10.59
C TYR A 121 -13.09 -17.66 11.34
N TRP A 122 -11.78 -17.46 11.23
CA TRP A 122 -10.81 -18.21 12.02
C TRP A 122 -9.70 -17.29 12.51
N ILE A 123 -8.56 -17.22 11.79
CA ILE A 123 -7.31 -16.74 12.36
C ILE A 123 -7.45 -15.24 12.60
N LEU A 124 -7.33 -14.83 13.87
CA LEU A 124 -7.46 -13.44 14.29
C LEU A 124 -8.79 -12.79 13.85
N GLY A 125 -9.86 -13.59 13.72
CA GLY A 125 -11.16 -13.10 13.25
C GLY A 125 -11.17 -12.70 11.78
N SER A 126 -10.24 -13.24 10.97
CA SER A 126 -10.27 -13.09 9.50
C SER A 126 -10.98 -14.27 8.83
N PRO A 127 -11.70 -14.04 7.71
CA PRO A 127 -12.27 -15.13 6.91
C PRO A 127 -11.19 -16.07 6.34
N ILE A 128 -11.52 -17.36 6.20
CA ILE A 128 -10.62 -18.35 5.58
C ILE A 128 -10.14 -17.89 4.20
N LEU A 129 -11.01 -17.24 3.40
CA LEU A 129 -10.65 -16.71 2.08
C LEU A 129 -9.42 -15.79 2.14
N VAL A 130 -9.33 -14.93 3.15
CA VAL A 130 -8.21 -14.00 3.33
C VAL A 130 -6.92 -14.76 3.62
N THR A 131 -7.00 -15.84 4.41
CA THR A 131 -5.84 -16.70 4.70
C THR A 131 -5.35 -17.42 3.45
N VAL A 132 -6.26 -17.98 2.66
CA VAL A 132 -5.93 -18.64 1.38
C VAL A 132 -5.26 -17.67 0.43
N TRP A 133 -5.82 -16.46 0.29
CA TRP A 133 -5.25 -15.40 -0.52
C TRP A 133 -3.83 -15.01 -0.05
N THR A 134 -3.64 -14.87 1.26
CA THR A 134 -2.34 -14.54 1.86
C THR A 134 -1.30 -15.61 1.56
N ILE A 135 -1.65 -16.90 1.70
CA ILE A 135 -0.76 -18.02 1.38
C ILE A 135 -0.41 -18.01 -0.12
N PHE A 136 -1.40 -17.76 -0.98
CA PHE A 136 -1.18 -17.68 -2.42
C PHE A 136 -0.19 -16.58 -2.80
N VAL A 137 -0.39 -15.35 -2.29
CA VAL A 137 0.51 -14.22 -2.56
C VAL A 137 1.90 -14.47 -1.97
N ALA A 138 2.00 -15.03 -0.76
CA ALA A 138 3.27 -15.40 -0.16
C ALA A 138 4.01 -16.47 -0.99
N GLY A 139 3.29 -17.48 -1.47
CA GLY A 139 3.82 -18.51 -2.37
C GLY A 139 4.35 -17.91 -3.67
N LEU A 140 3.56 -17.05 -4.32
CA LEU A 140 3.98 -16.32 -5.52
C LEU A 140 5.25 -15.50 -5.28
N PHE A 141 5.32 -14.78 -4.16
CA PHE A 141 6.52 -14.04 -3.79
C PHE A 141 7.73 -14.97 -3.60
N LEU A 142 7.58 -16.09 -2.91
CA LEU A 142 8.66 -17.06 -2.69
C LEU A 142 9.16 -17.67 -4.01
N CYS A 143 8.28 -17.95 -4.96
CA CYS A 143 8.64 -18.45 -6.29
C CYS A 143 9.34 -17.37 -7.14
N THR A 144 8.94 -16.11 -7.03
CA THR A 144 9.42 -15.03 -7.89
C THR A 144 10.61 -14.26 -7.33
N LYS A 145 10.89 -14.33 -6.02
CA LYS A 145 11.95 -13.56 -5.34
C LYS A 145 13.31 -13.69 -6.03
N ASN A 146 13.66 -14.88 -6.50
CA ASN A 146 14.96 -15.15 -7.14
C ASN A 146 15.11 -14.44 -8.51
N ASN A 147 13.99 -14.14 -9.19
CA ASN A 147 13.98 -13.44 -10.47
C ASN A 147 13.96 -11.92 -10.28
N ILE A 148 13.33 -11.43 -9.21
CA ILE A 148 13.24 -9.99 -8.89
C ILE A 148 14.64 -9.39 -8.62
N TYR A 149 15.54 -10.15 -8.01
CA TYR A 149 16.90 -9.67 -7.69
C TYR A 149 17.91 -9.73 -8.86
N LYS A 150 17.51 -10.19 -10.05
CA LYS A 150 18.38 -10.27 -11.24
C LYS A 150 18.37 -9.00 -12.12
N LEU A 151 17.80 -7.90 -11.65
CA LEU A 151 17.68 -6.63 -12.40
C LEU A 151 19.01 -5.88 -12.63
N ASN A 152 20.15 -6.35 -12.09
CA ASN A 152 21.48 -5.85 -12.46
C ASN A 152 22.00 -6.61 -13.70
N TYR A 153 21.50 -6.23 -14.88
CA TYR A 153 22.28 -6.39 -16.11
C TYR A 153 22.91 -5.03 -16.40
N LYS A 154 24.24 -4.98 -16.29
CA LYS A 154 25.07 -3.88 -16.80
C LYS A 154 24.86 -3.73 -18.31
#